data_AF-A0A497TPX0-F1
#
_entry.id   AF-A0A497TPX0-F1
#
_cell.length_a   1.000
_cell.length_b   1.000
_cell.length_c   1.000
_cell.angle_alpha   90.00
_cell.angle_beta   90.00
_cell.angle_gamma   90.00
#
_symmetry.space_group_name_H-M   'P 1'
#
loop_
_entity.id
_entity.type
_entity.pdbx_description
1 polymer ?
#
loop_
_entity_poly.entity_id
_entity_poly.type
_entity_poly.pdbx_seq_one_letter_code
_entity_poly.pdbx_strand_id
1 'polypeptide(L)'
;MLGGGRVTIDPVTNKATRSSEGVSSQLWDGVHRLDNGAVIIVRDGIVVRDVLLLESQRQQQMEEEREACTLLVRKVCGRNDECRKHPACDPAQQLLMLEQEESQQQWDGRSRESSRLCLDALVNSDYFQSCTKRPTGAPRSSCDVLRQKVCGTRLQCAGDQACDLANQLLLMEMDEQVFSPDSFTQTGAQCREALGNTDMFSRCD
;
A
#
# COMPACT_ATOMS: atom_id res chain seq x y z
N MET A 1 -27.53 8.33 -10.79
CA MET A 1 -26.40 7.67 -11.48
C MET A 1 -25.12 8.16 -10.81
N LEU A 2 -24.49 7.29 -10.02
CA LEU A 2 -23.35 7.61 -9.14
C LEU A 2 -22.04 7.49 -9.94
N GLY A 3 -21.56 8.60 -10.49
CA GLY A 3 -20.21 8.68 -11.05
C GLY A 3 -19.18 8.87 -9.95
N GLY A 4 -18.83 7.79 -9.24
CA GLY A 4 -17.81 7.77 -8.20
C GLY A 4 -16.42 7.99 -8.81
N GLY A 5 -15.97 9.23 -8.84
CA GLY A 5 -14.60 9.57 -9.22
C GLY A 5 -13.78 9.83 -7.96
N ARG A 6 -12.56 9.30 -7.89
CA ARG A 6 -11.67 9.47 -6.73
C ARG A 6 -11.11 10.90 -6.76
N VAL A 7 -11.33 11.63 -5.68
CA VAL A 7 -10.81 12.99 -5.49
C VAL A 7 -9.48 12.93 -4.75
N THR A 8 -8.45 13.56 -5.30
CA THR A 8 -7.12 13.69 -4.70
C THR A 8 -6.77 15.16 -4.51
N ILE A 9 -6.22 15.49 -3.35
CA ILE A 9 -5.81 16.86 -3.00
C ILE A 9 -4.29 16.86 -2.84
N ASP A 10 -3.61 17.71 -3.60
CA ASP A 10 -2.16 17.91 -3.46
C ASP A 10 -1.87 18.61 -2.11
N PRO A 11 -1.04 18.03 -1.22
CA PRO A 11 -0.80 18.57 0.12
C PRO A 11 0.04 19.87 0.12
N VAL A 12 0.78 20.14 -0.96
CA VAL A 12 1.63 21.33 -1.12
C VAL A 12 0.85 22.47 -1.76
N THR A 13 0.15 22.18 -2.86
CA THR A 13 -0.53 23.21 -3.66
C THR A 13 -2.01 23.37 -3.36
N ASN A 14 -2.60 22.46 -2.57
CA ASN A 14 -4.03 22.35 -2.30
C ASN A 14 -4.90 22.22 -3.56
N LYS A 15 -4.33 21.82 -4.70
CA LYS A 15 -5.11 21.58 -5.91
C LYS A 15 -5.92 20.30 -5.77
N ALA A 16 -7.23 20.41 -6.00
CA ALA A 16 -8.11 19.26 -6.04
C ALA A 16 -8.21 18.74 -7.48
N THR A 17 -8.01 17.44 -7.63
CA THR A 17 -8.14 16.72 -8.90
C THR A 17 -9.16 15.61 -8.74
N ARG A 18 -10.02 15.44 -9.74
CA ARG A 18 -10.95 14.31 -9.85
C ARG A 18 -10.46 13.37 -10.92
N SER A 19 -10.22 12.13 -10.52
CA SER A 19 -9.95 11.02 -11.45
C SER A 19 -11.22 10.19 -11.64
N SER A 20 -11.65 9.99 -12.89
CA SER A 20 -12.76 9.11 -13.25
C SER A 20 -12.38 8.40 -14.55
N GLU A 21 -12.49 7.07 -14.58
CA GLU A 21 -12.24 6.27 -15.79
C GLU A 21 -10.90 6.58 -16.49
N GLY A 22 -9.84 6.80 -15.69
CA GLY A 22 -8.49 7.11 -16.20
C GLY A 22 -8.27 8.55 -16.66
N VAL A 23 -9.30 9.41 -16.65
CA VAL A 23 -9.18 10.84 -16.97
C VAL A 23 -9.09 11.65 -15.67
N SER A 24 -8.00 12.39 -15.52
CA SER A 24 -7.81 13.35 -14.41
C SER A 24 -8.15 14.76 -14.89
N SER A 25 -9.01 15.45 -14.13
CA SER A 25 -9.38 16.84 -14.39
C SER A 25 -9.39 17.63 -13.09
N GLN A 26 -9.17 18.94 -13.18
CA GLN A 26 -9.28 19.81 -12.01
C GLN A 26 -10.70 19.78 -11.47
N LEU A 27 -10.84 19.72 -10.14
CA LEU A 27 -12.15 19.75 -9.51
C LEU A 27 -12.74 21.15 -9.66
N TRP A 28 -14.00 21.23 -10.07
CA TRP A 28 -14.71 22.48 -10.28
C TRP A 28 -15.06 23.17 -8.96
N ASP A 29 -15.22 24.49 -9.01
CA ASP A 29 -15.50 25.31 -7.83
C ASP A 29 -16.86 24.99 -7.22
N GLY A 30 -16.88 24.71 -5.92
CA GLY A 30 -18.10 24.30 -5.23
C GLY A 30 -17.84 23.56 -3.93
N VAL A 31 -18.91 23.05 -3.33
CA VAL A 31 -18.85 22.24 -2.10
C VAL A 31 -18.93 20.77 -2.48
N HIS A 32 -17.96 19.99 -2.04
CA HIS A 32 -17.84 18.56 -2.38
C HIS A 32 -17.74 17.72 -1.11
N ARG A 33 -18.32 16.54 -1.12
CA ARG A 33 -18.14 15.54 -0.05
C ARG A 33 -17.17 14.46 -0.53
N LEU A 34 -16.14 14.20 0.27
CA LEU A 34 -15.14 13.17 0.05
C LEU A 34 -15.62 11.80 0.55
N ASP A 35 -14.94 10.74 0.12
CA ASP A 35 -15.26 9.35 0.48
C ASP A 35 -15.10 9.08 1.99
N ASN A 36 -14.21 9.81 2.67
CA ASN A 36 -14.04 9.77 4.12
C ASN A 36 -15.13 10.58 4.88
N GLY A 37 -16.13 11.13 4.17
CA GLY A 37 -17.21 11.93 4.75
C GLY A 37 -16.90 13.41 4.98
N ALA A 38 -15.66 13.85 4.75
CA ALA A 38 -15.27 15.25 4.88
C ALA A 38 -15.91 16.12 3.79
N VAL A 39 -16.22 17.37 4.12
CA VAL A 39 -16.76 18.35 3.17
C VAL A 39 -15.66 19.36 2.85
N ILE A 40 -15.40 19.55 1.56
CA ILE A 40 -14.39 20.48 1.04
C ILE A 40 -15.05 21.58 0.23
N ILE A 41 -14.47 22.78 0.27
CA ILE A 41 -14.86 23.90 -0.59
C ILE A 41 -13.73 24.12 -1.57
N VAL A 42 -14.05 24.14 -2.87
CA VAL A 42 -13.10 24.42 -3.94
C VAL A 42 -13.38 25.80 -4.51
N ARG A 43 -12.34 26.62 -4.60
CA ARG A 43 -12.37 27.94 -5.24
C ARG A 43 -11.11 28.09 -6.10
N ASP A 44 -11.29 28.49 -7.35
CA ASP A 44 -10.25 28.54 -8.38
C ASP A 44 -9.52 27.19 -8.52
N GLY A 45 -10.25 26.09 -8.30
CA GLY A 45 -9.74 24.72 -8.28
C GLY A 45 -8.72 24.41 -7.18
N ILE A 46 -8.70 25.21 -6.12
CA ILE A 46 -7.92 25.04 -4.88
C ILE A 46 -8.88 24.78 -3.72
N VAL A 47 -8.53 23.84 -2.84
CA VAL A 47 -9.29 23.57 -1.62
C VAL A 47 -9.09 24.71 -0.62
N VAL A 48 -10.20 25.36 -0.24
CA VAL A 48 -10.23 26.32 0.86
C VAL A 48 -10.05 25.55 2.16
N ARG A 49 -8.92 25.77 2.84
CA ARG A 49 -8.59 25.14 4.12
C ARG A 49 -9.51 25.68 5.21
N ASP A 50 -10.54 24.91 5.56
CA ASP A 50 -11.32 25.09 6.78
C ASP A 50 -10.75 24.23 7.92
N VAL A 51 -11.03 24.60 9.16
CA VAL A 51 -10.55 23.94 10.39
C VAL A 51 -10.89 22.45 10.38
N LEU A 52 -12.10 22.09 9.95
CA LEU A 52 -12.54 20.69 9.86
C LEU A 52 -11.72 19.87 8.85
N LEU A 53 -11.29 20.49 7.75
CA LEU A 53 -10.48 19.86 6.72
C LEU A 53 -9.07 19.57 7.23
N LEU A 54 -8.47 20.55 7.91
CA LEU A 54 -7.17 20.41 8.56
C LEU A 54 -7.20 19.38 9.70
N GLU A 55 -8.28 19.37 10.50
CA GLU A 55 -8.47 18.38 11.55
C GLU A 55 -8.63 16.97 10.99
N SER A 56 -9.40 16.80 9.91
CA SER A 56 -9.57 15.51 9.25
C SER A 56 -8.25 14.97 8.66
N GLN A 57 -7.45 15.84 8.04
CA GLN A 57 -6.14 15.47 7.51
C GLN A 57 -5.18 15.09 8.63
N ARG A 58 -5.17 15.84 9.74
CA ARG A 58 -4.35 15.52 10.91
C ARG A 58 -4.76 14.19 11.53
N GLN A 59 -6.06 13.90 11.61
CA GLN A 59 -6.57 12.61 12.10
C GLN A 59 -6.12 11.45 11.21
N GLN A 60 -6.25 11.58 9.89
CA GLN A 60 -5.78 10.57 8.94
C GLN A 60 -4.28 10.32 9.07
N GLN A 61 -3.48 11.39 9.15
CA GLN A 61 -2.03 11.27 9.33
C GLN A 61 -1.67 10.58 10.65
N MET A 62 -2.37 10.92 11.75
CA MET A 62 -2.15 10.25 13.04
C MET A 62 -2.53 8.77 13.00
N GLU A 63 -3.57 8.41 12.25
CA GLU A 63 -3.99 7.01 12.08
C GLU A 63 -2.97 6.22 11.26
N GLU A 64 -2.50 6.78 10.14
CA GLU A 64 -1.41 6.20 9.34
C GLU A 64 -0.12 6.02 10.17
N GLU A 65 0.26 7.04 10.94
CA GLU A 65 1.42 7.00 11.85
C GLU A 65 1.27 5.91 12.92
N ARG A 66 0.08 5.72 13.46
CA ARG A 66 -0.20 4.72 14.49
C ARG A 66 -0.15 3.29 13.94
N GLU A 67 -0.58 3.10 12.69
CA GLU A 67 -0.54 1.78 12.05
C GLU A 67 0.82 1.45 11.43
N ALA A 68 1.66 2.45 11.18
CA ALA A 68 2.93 2.32 10.49
C ALA A 68 3.82 1.20 11.04
N CYS A 69 4.02 1.13 12.35
CA CYS A 69 4.89 0.11 12.95
C CYS A 69 4.32 -1.31 12.82
N THR A 70 3.00 -1.45 12.93
CA THR A 70 2.33 -2.75 12.74
C THR A 70 2.44 -3.20 11.28
N LEU A 71 2.24 -2.27 10.33
CA LEU A 71 2.41 -2.53 8.91
C LEU A 71 3.86 -2.87 8.57
N LEU A 72 4.85 -2.21 9.19
CA LEU A 72 6.27 -2.49 8.97
C LEU A 72 6.64 -3.91 9.41
N VAL A 73 6.24 -4.30 10.62
CA VAL A 73 6.48 -5.67 11.12
C VAL A 73 5.83 -6.68 10.19
N ARG A 74 4.60 -6.43 9.76
CA ARG A 74 3.91 -7.32 8.83
C ARG A 74 4.59 -7.40 7.46
N LYS A 75 5.05 -6.26 6.92
CA LYS A 75 5.83 -6.18 5.68
C LYS A 75 7.06 -7.06 5.78
N VAL A 76 7.84 -6.92 6.86
CA VAL A 76 9.20 -7.47 6.94
C VAL A 76 9.27 -8.87 7.56
N CYS A 77 8.54 -9.09 8.65
CA CYS A 77 8.50 -10.37 9.36
C CYS A 77 7.50 -11.35 8.74
N GLY A 78 6.52 -10.85 7.98
CA GLY A 78 5.39 -11.61 7.47
C GLY A 78 4.19 -11.58 8.43
N ARG A 79 3.07 -12.18 8.01
CA ARG A 79 1.81 -12.15 8.79
C ARG A 79 1.87 -13.05 10.02
N ASN A 80 2.65 -14.12 9.98
CA ASN A 80 2.84 -15.07 11.07
C ASN A 80 4.35 -15.35 11.30
N ASP A 81 5.19 -14.32 11.17
CA ASP A 81 6.64 -14.41 11.39
C ASP A 81 7.36 -15.39 10.45
N GLU A 82 6.87 -15.56 9.22
CA GLU A 82 7.48 -16.44 8.22
C GLU A 82 8.95 -16.05 7.92
N CYS A 83 9.21 -14.75 7.98
CA CYS A 83 10.51 -14.11 7.78
C CYS A 83 11.20 -13.70 9.09
N ARG A 84 10.89 -14.33 10.24
CA ARG A 84 11.53 -14.04 11.53
C ARG A 84 13.06 -13.99 11.52
N LYS A 85 13.70 -14.81 10.67
CA LYS A 85 15.16 -14.88 10.55
C LYS A 85 15.76 -13.80 9.62
N HIS A 86 14.94 -12.96 9.01
CA HIS A 86 15.41 -11.90 8.14
C HIS A 86 16.06 -10.80 8.98
N PRO A 87 17.25 -10.27 8.60
CA PRO A 87 17.97 -9.28 9.42
C PRO A 87 17.17 -8.01 9.73
N ALA A 88 16.22 -7.64 8.88
CA ALA A 88 15.37 -6.47 9.10
C ALA A 88 14.15 -6.72 10.00
N CYS A 89 13.83 -7.99 10.32
CA CYS A 89 12.66 -8.30 11.16
C CYS A 89 12.88 -7.88 12.62
N ASP A 90 14.06 -8.15 13.21
CA ASP A 90 14.33 -7.74 14.59
C ASP A 90 14.29 -6.21 14.78
N PRO A 91 14.92 -5.38 13.91
CA PRO A 91 14.76 -3.92 13.96
C PRO A 91 13.32 -3.44 13.79
N ALA A 92 12.54 -4.08 12.91
CA ALA A 92 11.12 -3.74 12.74
C ALA A 92 10.31 -4.01 14.03
N GLN A 93 10.58 -5.13 14.71
CA GLN A 93 9.95 -5.43 16.01
C GLN A 93 10.39 -4.46 17.12
N GLN A 94 11.66 -4.04 17.12
CA GLN A 94 12.16 -3.03 18.08
C GLN A 94 11.44 -1.69 17.91
N LEU A 95 11.22 -1.23 16.68
CA LEU A 95 10.46 0.00 16.42
C LEU A 95 9.01 -0.09 16.91
N LEU A 96 8.36 -1.24 16.71
CA LEU A 96 7.02 -1.48 17.26
C LEU A 96 7.00 -1.46 18.79
N MET A 97 8.01 -2.03 19.44
CA MET A 97 8.13 -1.99 20.91
C MET A 97 8.29 -0.55 21.41
N LEU A 98 9.11 0.26 20.75
CA LEU A 98 9.26 1.68 21.08
C LEU A 98 7.95 2.46 20.91
N GLU A 99 7.17 2.18 19.86
CA GLU A 99 5.86 2.80 19.66
C GLU A 99 4.88 2.45 20.78
N GLN A 100 4.87 1.19 21.21
CA GLN A 100 4.04 0.75 22.32
C GLN A 100 4.45 1.42 23.63
N GLU A 101 5.75 1.62 23.88
CA GLU A 101 6.25 2.34 25.05
C GLU A 101 5.87 3.83 25.02
N GLU A 102 6.05 4.51 23.88
CA GLU A 102 5.59 5.89 23.68
C GLU A 102 4.07 6.02 23.83
N SER A 103 3.33 4.98 23.45
CA SER A 103 1.86 4.96 23.59
C SER A 103 1.37 4.89 25.03
N GLN A 104 2.17 4.31 25.92
CA GLN A 104 1.85 4.19 27.34
C GLN A 104 2.17 5.47 28.11
N GLN A 105 3.01 6.34 27.57
CA GLN A 105 3.32 7.64 28.16
C GLN A 105 2.20 8.65 27.89
N GLN A 106 2.08 9.66 28.75
CA GLN A 106 1.03 10.67 28.65
C GLN A 106 1.14 11.41 27.32
N TRP A 107 0.12 11.25 26.47
CA TRP A 107 0.07 11.84 25.14
C TRP A 107 -0.01 13.37 25.22
N ASP A 108 0.91 14.05 24.55
CA ASP A 108 1.04 15.51 24.51
C ASP A 108 0.46 16.14 23.22
N GLY A 109 -0.20 15.32 22.38
CA GLY A 109 -0.76 15.76 21.11
C GLY A 109 0.24 15.84 19.96
N ARG A 110 1.51 15.47 20.17
CA ARG A 110 2.54 15.42 19.12
C ARG A 110 2.56 14.04 18.44
N SER A 111 3.08 14.04 17.21
CA SER A 111 3.41 12.82 16.47
C SER A 111 4.50 12.06 17.20
N ARG A 112 4.31 10.75 17.37
CA ARG A 112 5.25 9.83 18.00
C ARG A 112 6.50 9.68 17.13
N GLU A 113 7.68 9.80 17.72
CA GLU A 113 8.93 9.70 16.96
C GLU A 113 9.09 8.30 16.36
N SER A 114 8.74 7.28 17.14
CA SER A 114 8.67 5.88 16.71
C SER A 114 7.78 5.68 15.46
N SER A 115 6.58 6.26 15.44
CA SER A 115 5.65 6.18 14.30
C SER A 115 6.25 6.75 13.01
N ARG A 116 6.97 7.88 13.10
CA ARG A 116 7.62 8.51 11.94
C ARG A 116 8.74 7.63 11.40
N LEU A 117 9.56 7.07 12.29
CA LEU A 117 10.62 6.12 11.90
C LEU A 117 10.05 4.87 11.21
N CYS A 118 8.89 4.37 11.68
CA CYS A 118 8.20 3.27 11.02
C CYS A 118 7.68 3.64 9.63
N LEU A 119 7.12 4.84 9.44
CA LEU A 119 6.70 5.32 8.13
C LEU A 119 7.88 5.44 7.17
N ASP A 120 9.00 6.02 7.62
CA ASP A 120 10.21 6.13 6.80
C ASP A 120 10.75 4.74 6.41
N ALA A 121 10.74 3.80 7.36
CA ALA A 121 11.13 2.41 7.13
C ALA A 121 10.19 1.66 6.17
N LEU A 122 8.88 1.96 6.18
CA LEU A 122 7.92 1.39 5.24
C LEU A 122 8.23 1.78 3.80
N VAL A 123 8.66 3.02 3.58
CA VAL A 123 9.05 3.54 2.26
C VAL A 123 10.44 3.03 1.85
N ASN A 124 11.35 2.82 2.80
CA ASN A 124 12.69 2.31 2.53
C ASN A 124 12.73 0.80 2.31
N SER A 125 12.57 0.39 1.05
CA SER A 125 12.64 -1.02 0.64
C SER A 125 14.06 -1.57 0.45
N ASP A 126 15.12 -0.78 0.61
CA ASP A 126 16.50 -1.28 0.46
C ASP A 126 16.89 -2.20 1.63
N TYR A 127 16.53 -1.80 2.84
CA TYR A 127 16.76 -2.58 4.06
C TYR A 127 15.50 -3.32 4.53
N PHE A 128 14.35 -2.63 4.59
CA PHE A 128 13.08 -3.21 5.03
C PHE A 128 12.32 -3.83 3.86
N GLN A 129 12.93 -4.88 3.31
CA GLN A 129 12.35 -5.68 2.23
C GLN A 129 11.12 -6.45 2.71
N SER A 130 10.16 -6.61 1.81
CA SER A 130 8.94 -7.35 2.06
C SER A 130 9.22 -8.85 2.19
N CYS A 131 8.54 -9.49 3.12
CA CYS A 131 8.64 -10.91 3.37
C CYS A 131 8.07 -11.68 2.18
N THR A 132 8.93 -12.32 1.39
CA THR A 132 8.54 -13.10 0.21
C THR A 132 8.02 -14.50 0.56
N LYS A 133 8.07 -14.89 1.85
CA LYS A 133 7.58 -16.19 2.31
C LYS A 133 6.09 -16.16 2.54
N ARG A 134 5.43 -17.24 2.15
CA ARG A 134 4.01 -17.41 2.34
C ARG A 134 3.65 -18.00 3.70
N PRO A 135 2.51 -17.58 4.28
CA PRO A 135 1.89 -18.30 5.37
C PRO A 135 1.58 -19.74 4.97
N THR A 136 1.88 -20.69 5.87
CA THR A 136 1.57 -22.09 5.68
C THR A 136 0.05 -22.28 5.56
N GLY A 137 -0.41 -22.86 4.44
CA GLY A 137 -1.84 -23.13 4.21
C GLY A 137 -2.62 -21.99 3.55
N ALA A 138 -2.00 -20.85 3.22
CA ALA A 138 -2.66 -19.80 2.46
C ALA A 138 -2.95 -20.23 1.00
N PRO A 139 -4.13 -19.90 0.45
CA PRO A 139 -4.45 -20.17 -0.95
C PRO A 139 -3.51 -19.40 -1.88
N ARG A 140 -3.27 -19.97 -3.07
CA ARG A 140 -2.44 -19.28 -4.08
C ARG A 140 -3.22 -18.12 -4.67
N SER A 141 -2.60 -16.95 -4.69
CA SER A 141 -3.08 -15.76 -5.38
C SER A 141 -2.94 -15.92 -6.90
N SER A 142 -3.65 -15.07 -7.64
CA SER A 142 -3.56 -15.06 -9.10
C SER A 142 -2.14 -14.78 -9.58
N CYS A 143 -1.38 -13.92 -8.89
CA CYS A 143 0.01 -13.64 -9.24
C CYS A 143 0.93 -14.84 -9.02
N ASP A 144 0.71 -15.66 -8.00
CA ASP A 144 1.49 -16.89 -7.82
C ASP A 144 1.22 -17.94 -8.90
N VAL A 145 -0.04 -18.08 -9.31
CA VAL A 145 -0.39 -18.96 -10.42
C VAL A 145 0.26 -18.47 -11.71
N LEU A 146 0.25 -17.16 -11.96
CA LEU A 146 0.92 -16.54 -13.10
C LEU A 146 2.42 -16.80 -13.08
N ARG A 147 3.11 -16.49 -11.98
CA ARG A 147 4.54 -16.76 -11.81
C ARG A 147 4.86 -18.22 -12.05
N GLN A 148 4.10 -19.15 -11.49
CA GLN A 148 4.35 -20.57 -11.68
C GLN A 148 4.15 -21.01 -13.15
N LYS A 149 3.16 -20.44 -13.85
CA LYS A 149 2.93 -20.68 -15.28
C LYS A 149 4.11 -20.21 -16.12
N VAL A 150 4.61 -19.00 -15.84
CA VAL A 150 5.56 -18.28 -16.70
C VAL A 150 7.02 -18.57 -16.36
N CYS A 151 7.35 -18.73 -15.07
CA CYS A 151 8.71 -19.07 -14.63
C CYS A 151 8.93 -20.58 -14.53
N GLY A 152 7.85 -21.38 -14.48
CA GLY A 152 7.89 -22.80 -14.19
C GLY A 152 7.98 -23.12 -12.68
N THR A 153 7.72 -24.37 -12.32
CA THR A 153 7.70 -24.84 -10.92
C THR A 153 9.06 -24.79 -10.23
N ARG A 154 10.15 -24.81 -11.00
CA ARG A 154 11.53 -24.78 -10.52
C ARG A 154 12.30 -23.57 -11.07
N LEU A 155 11.59 -22.52 -11.48
CA LEU A 155 12.19 -21.31 -12.07
C LEU A 155 13.05 -21.61 -13.30
N GLN A 156 12.62 -22.56 -14.15
CA GLN A 156 13.35 -22.95 -15.35
C GLN A 156 13.48 -21.79 -16.35
N CYS A 157 12.53 -20.84 -16.32
CA CYS A 157 12.52 -19.66 -17.18
C CYS A 157 12.87 -18.36 -16.44
N ALA A 158 13.70 -18.43 -15.39
CA ALA A 158 14.06 -17.27 -14.54
C ALA A 158 14.76 -16.10 -15.28
N GLY A 159 15.23 -16.29 -16.50
CA GLY A 159 15.85 -15.25 -17.32
C GLY A 159 14.97 -14.72 -18.45
N ASP A 160 13.70 -15.15 -18.53
CA ASP A 160 12.76 -14.66 -19.52
C ASP A 160 12.07 -13.39 -19.01
N GLN A 161 11.87 -12.42 -19.91
CA GLN A 161 11.23 -11.14 -19.60
C GLN A 161 9.83 -11.36 -18.99
N ALA A 162 9.10 -12.36 -19.49
CA ALA A 162 7.79 -12.71 -18.96
C ALA A 162 7.86 -13.14 -17.49
N CYS A 163 8.90 -13.90 -17.10
CA CYS A 163 9.09 -14.34 -15.74
C CYS A 163 9.47 -13.18 -14.82
N ASP A 164 10.34 -12.27 -15.28
CA ASP A 164 10.70 -11.07 -14.52
C ASP A 164 9.48 -10.19 -14.24
N LEU A 165 8.64 -9.95 -15.25
CA LEU A 165 7.39 -9.20 -15.10
C LEU A 165 6.42 -9.89 -14.13
N ALA A 166 6.30 -11.22 -14.22
CA ALA A 166 5.47 -11.99 -13.29
C ALA A 166 5.97 -11.91 -11.84
N ASN A 167 7.30 -11.89 -11.63
CA ASN A 167 7.90 -11.67 -10.32
C ASN A 167 7.64 -10.26 -9.79
N GLN A 168 7.75 -9.23 -10.64
CA GLN A 168 7.45 -7.84 -10.27
C GLN A 168 6.00 -7.69 -9.83
N LEU A 169 5.05 -8.24 -10.60
CA LEU A 169 3.63 -8.24 -10.24
C LEU A 169 3.38 -8.98 -8.91
N LEU A 170 4.05 -10.10 -8.68
CA LEU A 170 3.93 -10.82 -7.40
C LEU A 170 4.39 -9.94 -6.23
N LEU A 171 5.54 -9.28 -6.35
CA LEU A 171 6.05 -8.38 -5.30
C LEU A 171 5.10 -7.21 -5.03
N MET A 172 4.56 -6.58 -6.08
CA MET A 172 3.58 -5.50 -5.94
C MET A 172 2.29 -5.97 -5.26
N GLU A 173 1.78 -7.16 -5.59
CA GLU A 173 0.61 -7.73 -4.92
C GLU A 173 0.88 -7.96 -3.42
N MET A 174 2.08 -8.43 -3.08
CA MET A 174 2.47 -8.66 -1.69
C MET A 174 2.52 -7.36 -0.90
N ASP A 175 3.05 -6.28 -1.48
CA ASP A 175 3.05 -4.96 -0.86
C ASP A 175 1.63 -4.42 -0.66
N GLU A 176 0.74 -4.55 -1.67
CA GLU A 176 -0.67 -4.18 -1.51
C GLU A 176 -1.36 -4.98 -0.39
N GLN A 177 -1.05 -6.27 -0.25
CA GLN A 177 -1.61 -7.13 0.80
C GLN A 177 -1.15 -6.75 2.21
N VAL A 178 -0.01 -6.07 2.36
CA VAL A 178 0.43 -5.51 3.66
C VAL A 178 -0.59 -4.49 4.14
N PHE A 179 -0.97 -3.54 3.28
CA PHE A 179 -1.92 -2.48 3.59
C PHE A 179 -3.38 -2.95 3.61
N SER A 180 -3.71 -3.98 2.83
CA SER A 180 -5.08 -4.48 2.70
C SER A 180 -5.12 -6.01 2.83
N PRO A 181 -4.99 -6.55 4.07
CA PRO A 181 -5.20 -7.97 4.33
C PRO A 181 -6.56 -8.40 3.78
N ASP A 182 -6.60 -9.48 3.01
CA ASP A 182 -7.85 -10.16 2.64
C ASP A 182 -8.77 -9.38 1.67
N SER A 183 -8.32 -8.23 1.15
CA SER A 183 -9.02 -7.49 0.11
C SER A 183 -8.53 -7.86 -1.29
N PHE A 184 -9.37 -7.58 -2.29
CA PHE A 184 -8.95 -7.66 -3.69
C PHE A 184 -7.92 -6.57 -3.97
N THR A 185 -6.71 -6.99 -4.33
CA THR A 185 -5.61 -6.12 -4.76
C THR A 185 -5.77 -5.75 -6.24
N GLN A 186 -5.39 -4.53 -6.59
CA GLN A 186 -5.39 -4.08 -7.99
C GLN A 186 -4.41 -4.93 -8.80
N THR A 187 -3.22 -5.18 -8.24
CA THR A 187 -2.24 -6.06 -8.89
C THR A 187 -2.73 -7.50 -9.02
N GLY A 188 -3.49 -8.01 -8.06
CA GLY A 188 -4.10 -9.35 -8.16
C GLY A 188 -5.10 -9.47 -9.32
N ALA A 189 -5.83 -8.39 -9.63
CA ALA A 189 -6.69 -8.33 -10.81
C ALA A 189 -5.87 -8.35 -12.11
N GLN A 190 -4.78 -7.58 -12.19
CA GLN A 190 -3.87 -7.59 -13.35
C GLN A 190 -3.26 -8.96 -13.59
N CYS A 191 -2.85 -9.67 -12.53
CA CYS A 191 -2.34 -11.03 -12.66
C CYS A 191 -3.39 -12.01 -13.19
N ARG A 192 -4.66 -11.83 -12.80
CA ARG A 192 -5.76 -12.66 -13.30
C ARG A 192 -6.01 -12.43 -14.78
N GLU A 193 -5.92 -11.18 -15.25
CA GLU A 193 -6.03 -10.85 -16.65
C GLU A 193 -4.84 -11.41 -17.46
N ALA A 194 -3.63 -11.25 -16.94
CA ALA A 194 -2.39 -11.77 -17.51
C ALA A 194 -2.41 -13.30 -17.68
N LEU A 195 -3.09 -14.04 -16.80
CA LEU A 195 -3.27 -15.50 -16.96
C LEU A 195 -3.96 -15.87 -18.28
N GLY A 196 -4.88 -15.02 -18.76
CA GLY A 196 -5.59 -15.17 -20.03
C GLY A 196 -4.83 -14.64 -21.25
N ASN A 197 -3.78 -13.84 -21.06
CA ASN A 197 -2.96 -13.29 -22.15
C ASN A 197 -1.68 -14.10 -22.35
N THR A 198 -1.67 -14.96 -23.36
CA THR A 198 -0.54 -15.87 -23.66
C THR A 198 0.60 -15.23 -24.47
N ASP A 199 0.39 -14.05 -25.06
CA ASP A 199 1.39 -13.43 -25.93
C ASP A 199 2.53 -12.79 -25.12
N MET A 200 2.18 -12.14 -24.00
CA MET A 200 3.15 -11.55 -23.08
C MET A 200 3.55 -12.49 -21.94
N PHE A 201 2.63 -13.34 -21.46
CA PHE A 201 2.86 -14.28 -20.36
C PHE A 201 2.75 -15.73 -20.87
N SER A 202 3.69 -16.07 -21.75
CA SER A 202 3.87 -17.42 -22.26
C SER A 202 4.17 -18.40 -21.13
N ARG A 203 3.85 -19.68 -21.35
CA ARG A 203 4.17 -20.73 -20.38
C ARG A 203 5.65 -21.08 -20.48
N CYS A 204 6.26 -21.40 -19.35
CA CYS A 204 7.57 -22.04 -19.33
C CYS A 204 7.43 -23.49 -19.79
N ASP A 205 7.97 -23.79 -20.97
CA ASP A 205 8.06 -25.13 -21.56
C ASP A 205 9.46 -25.75 -21.39
#